data_AF-A0A0P7H049-F1
#
_entry.id   AF-A0A0P7H049-F1
#
_cell.length_a   1.000
_cell.length_b   1.000
_cell.length_c   1.000
_cell.angle_alpha   90.00
_cell.angle_beta   90.00
_cell.angle_gamma   90.00
#
_symmetry.space_group_name_H-M   'P 1'
#
loop_
_entity.id
_entity.type
_entity.pdbx_description
1 polymer ?
#
loop_
_entity_poly.entity_id
_entity_poly.type
_entity_poly.pdbx_seq_one_letter_code
_entity_poly.pdbx_strand_id
1 'polypeptide(L)'
;MSRLVDDERGQTVLDYAIGVGIFLVAVTFVVATIPGMFAPFVGAGDAQIADRVATSLSTERLGSPDEQYLLDRSCTVAFFEQLDGGAAVPADCRFDSSATTIQEMFALDDGQAVQITVENASGGAAVVDGTTLSAGDDPPSSVSVTTARRTVAIDGTTYWLEVRAW
;
A
#
# COMPACT_ATOMS: atom_id res chain seq x y z
N MET A 1 -67.61 -40.40 22.56
CA MET A 1 -67.19 -40.66 21.17
C MET A 1 -67.28 -39.33 20.44
N SER A 2 -66.15 -38.65 20.22
CA SER A 2 -65.33 -38.68 18.99
C SER A 2 -66.03 -37.89 17.87
N ARG A 3 -65.48 -36.81 17.30
CA ARG A 3 -64.09 -36.57 16.90
C ARG A 3 -63.67 -35.12 17.13
N LEU A 4 -62.50 -34.94 17.74
CA LEU A 4 -61.59 -33.85 17.36
C LEU A 4 -61.26 -34.08 15.89
N VAL A 5 -61.84 -33.29 14.99
CA VAL A 5 -61.31 -33.20 13.64
C VAL A 5 -60.10 -32.29 13.78
N ASP A 6 -58.94 -32.94 13.89
CA ASP A 6 -57.67 -32.33 13.52
C ASP A 6 -57.86 -31.79 12.10
N ASP A 7 -57.98 -30.48 11.95
CA ASP A 7 -57.98 -29.84 10.64
C ASP A 7 -56.53 -29.86 10.14
N GLU A 8 -56.10 -31.04 9.68
CA GLU A 8 -54.88 -31.29 8.90
C GLU A 8 -54.98 -30.67 7.49
N ARG A 9 -55.60 -29.49 7.37
CA ARG A 9 -55.70 -28.76 6.10
C ARG A 9 -54.53 -27.80 6.00
N GLY A 10 -53.44 -28.37 5.48
CA GLY A 10 -52.32 -27.71 4.81
C GLY A 10 -52.09 -26.25 5.16
N GLN A 11 -51.12 -26.03 6.04
CA GLN A 11 -50.35 -24.79 6.21
C GLN A 11 -50.37 -23.95 4.92
N THR A 12 -50.96 -22.76 5.02
CA THR A 12 -51.61 -22.10 3.89
C THR A 12 -50.59 -21.69 2.82
N VAL A 13 -50.99 -21.69 1.55
CA VAL A 13 -50.17 -21.15 0.43
C VAL A 13 -49.67 -19.73 0.73
N LEU A 14 -50.40 -18.99 1.56
CA LEU A 14 -50.05 -17.68 2.07
C LEU A 14 -48.82 -17.72 3.00
N ASP A 15 -48.73 -18.68 3.92
CA ASP A 15 -47.55 -18.87 4.79
C ASP A 15 -46.30 -19.23 3.98
N TYR A 16 -46.46 -20.06 2.94
CA TYR A 16 -45.37 -20.35 1.99
C TYR A 16 -44.93 -19.11 1.23
N ALA A 17 -45.87 -18.32 0.70
CA ALA A 17 -45.57 -17.08 -0.02
C ALA A 17 -44.86 -16.04 0.86
N ILE A 18 -45.30 -15.90 2.11
CA ILE A 18 -44.67 -15.01 3.10
C ILE A 18 -43.26 -15.52 3.44
N GLY A 19 -43.09 -16.82 3.67
CA GLY A 19 -41.79 -17.43 3.96
C GLY A 19 -40.80 -17.22 2.82
N VAL A 20 -41.21 -17.51 1.58
CA VAL A 20 -40.39 -17.27 0.37
C VAL A 20 -40.10 -15.78 0.19
N GLY A 21 -41.08 -14.90 0.44
CA GLY A 21 -40.89 -13.45 0.35
C GLY A 21 -39.83 -12.93 1.33
N ILE A 22 -39.93 -13.31 2.61
CA ILE A 22 -38.95 -12.94 3.63
C ILE A 22 -37.57 -13.53 3.29
N PHE A 23 -37.52 -14.79 2.86
CA PHE A 23 -36.29 -15.43 2.45
C PHE A 23 -35.60 -14.68 1.31
N LEU A 24 -36.33 -14.33 0.25
CA LEU A 24 -35.78 -13.58 -0.88
C LEU A 24 -35.31 -12.19 -0.47
N VAL A 25 -36.07 -11.47 0.35
CA VAL A 25 -35.65 -10.15 0.89
C VAL A 25 -34.35 -10.28 1.70
N ALA A 26 -34.25 -11.29 2.56
CA ALA A 26 -33.05 -11.53 3.35
C ALA A 26 -31.84 -11.88 2.46
N VAL A 27 -32.01 -12.74 1.46
CA VAL A 27 -30.94 -13.11 0.51
C VAL A 27 -30.49 -11.90 -0.31
N THR A 28 -31.42 -11.10 -0.83
CA THR A 28 -31.10 -9.87 -1.57
C THR A 28 -30.35 -8.89 -0.68
N PHE A 29 -30.76 -8.71 0.58
CA PHE A 29 -30.04 -7.88 1.53
C PHE A 29 -28.62 -8.38 1.75
N VAL A 30 -28.43 -9.68 2.00
CA VAL A 30 -27.10 -10.28 2.19
C VAL A 30 -26.21 -10.04 0.97
N VAL A 31 -26.69 -10.39 -0.23
CA VAL A 31 -25.91 -10.21 -1.47
C VAL A 31 -25.58 -8.75 -1.76
N ALA A 32 -26.49 -7.82 -1.44
CA ALA A 32 -26.25 -6.38 -1.61
C ALA A 32 -25.23 -5.82 -0.60
N THR A 33 -25.13 -6.42 0.59
CA THR A 33 -24.29 -5.89 1.68
C THR A 33 -22.89 -6.50 1.73
N ILE A 34 -22.72 -7.75 1.27
CA ILE A 34 -21.43 -8.47 1.28
C ILE A 34 -20.28 -7.68 0.60
N PRO A 35 -20.45 -7.09 -0.61
CA PRO A 35 -19.34 -6.40 -1.28
C PRO A 35 -18.77 -5.24 -0.45
N GLY A 36 -19.62 -4.50 0.26
CA GLY A 36 -19.20 -3.39 1.12
C GLY A 36 -18.35 -3.83 2.32
N MET A 37 -18.49 -5.07 2.80
CA MET A 37 -17.67 -5.60 3.89
C MET A 37 -16.22 -5.86 3.46
N PHE A 38 -15.97 -6.07 2.16
CA PHE A 38 -14.64 -6.33 1.63
C PHE A 38 -13.89 -5.07 1.19
N ALA A 39 -14.60 -3.94 1.04
CA ALA A 39 -14.02 -2.66 0.67
C ALA A 39 -12.77 -2.23 1.49
N PRO A 40 -12.71 -2.38 2.84
CA PRO A 40 -11.52 -1.97 3.60
C PRO A 40 -10.28 -2.85 3.36
N PHE A 41 -10.40 -3.98 2.68
CA PHE A 41 -9.28 -4.88 2.38
C PHE A 41 -8.75 -4.71 0.95
N VAL A 42 -9.51 -4.04 0.07
CA VAL A 42 -9.05 -3.70 -1.29
C VAL A 42 -8.02 -2.56 -1.16
N GLY A 43 -6.79 -2.78 -1.63
CA GLY A 43 -5.68 -1.82 -1.52
C GLY A 43 -4.99 -1.78 -0.14
N ALA A 44 -5.42 -2.61 0.83
CA ALA A 44 -4.78 -2.68 2.15
C ALA A 44 -3.33 -3.23 2.08
N GLY A 45 -3.03 -4.06 1.07
CA GLY A 45 -1.68 -4.51 0.76
C GLY A 45 -0.77 -3.34 0.36
N ASP A 46 -1.22 -2.51 -0.58
CA ASP A 46 -0.44 -1.40 -1.11
C ASP A 46 -0.18 -0.33 -0.05
N ALA A 47 -1.18 -0.06 0.80
CA ALA A 47 -1.02 0.80 1.96
C ALA A 47 0.08 0.31 2.91
N GLN A 48 0.11 -1.01 3.18
CA GLN A 48 1.13 -1.61 4.01
C GLN A 48 2.51 -1.62 3.34
N ILE A 49 2.58 -1.85 2.02
CA ILE A 49 3.82 -1.81 1.25
C ILE A 49 4.40 -0.40 1.29
N ALA A 50 3.62 0.63 0.94
CA ALA A 50 4.07 2.02 0.97
C ALA A 50 4.61 2.41 2.36
N ASP A 51 3.90 2.07 3.43
CA ASP A 51 4.30 2.40 4.79
C ASP A 51 5.57 1.67 5.24
N ARG A 52 5.71 0.37 4.91
CA ARG A 52 6.91 -0.41 5.21
C ARG A 52 8.13 0.09 4.46
N VAL A 53 7.99 0.39 3.17
CA VAL A 53 9.08 0.94 2.34
C VAL A 53 9.49 2.32 2.85
N ALA A 54 8.53 3.21 3.13
CA ALA A 54 8.81 4.54 3.67
C ALA A 54 9.53 4.47 5.02
N THR A 55 9.05 3.61 5.91
CA THR A 55 9.67 3.39 7.23
C THR A 55 11.09 2.87 7.07
N SER A 56 11.27 1.77 6.34
CA SER A 56 12.59 1.17 6.18
C SER A 56 13.61 2.11 5.53
N LEU A 57 13.22 2.90 4.53
CA LEU A 57 14.10 3.93 3.96
C LEU A 57 14.46 4.99 5.01
N SER A 58 13.47 5.53 5.72
CA SER A 58 13.69 6.62 6.68
C SER A 58 14.47 6.25 7.94
N THR A 59 14.46 4.97 8.34
CA THR A 59 15.04 4.54 9.63
C THR A 59 16.18 3.52 9.49
N GLU A 60 16.11 2.62 8.51
CA GLU A 60 17.00 1.45 8.43
C GLU A 60 18.02 1.57 7.29
N ARG A 61 17.54 1.76 6.05
CA ARG A 61 18.40 1.71 4.86
C ARG A 61 19.17 3.01 4.66
N LEU A 62 18.48 4.15 4.75
CA LEU A 62 19.07 5.47 4.48
C LEU A 62 19.23 6.34 5.73
N GLY A 63 18.51 6.05 6.81
CA GLY A 63 18.69 6.76 8.08
C GLY A 63 20.13 6.64 8.62
N SER A 64 20.58 7.60 9.41
CA SER A 64 21.83 7.54 10.17
C SER A 64 21.70 6.51 11.31
N PRO A 65 22.76 5.76 11.66
CA PRO A 65 22.73 4.84 12.79
C PRO A 65 22.36 5.49 14.12
N ASP A 66 22.76 6.75 14.32
CA ASP A 66 22.60 7.47 15.58
C ASP A 66 21.30 8.29 15.65
N GLU A 67 20.72 8.63 14.50
CA GLU A 67 19.54 9.49 14.42
C GLU A 67 18.62 9.05 13.26
N GLN A 68 17.52 8.38 13.61
CA GLN A 68 16.48 7.99 12.64
C GLN A 68 15.88 9.24 11.99
N TYR A 69 15.42 9.12 10.73
CA TYR A 69 14.90 10.21 9.91
C TYR A 69 15.93 11.26 9.45
N LEU A 70 17.17 11.23 9.97
CA LEU A 70 18.29 11.94 9.38
C LEU A 70 18.95 10.99 8.37
N LEU A 71 18.78 11.22 7.07
CA LEU A 71 19.33 10.33 6.05
C LEU A 71 20.82 10.63 5.80
N ASP A 72 21.60 9.58 5.64
CA ASP A 72 22.98 9.68 5.20
C ASP A 72 23.03 10.17 3.74
N ARG A 73 23.72 11.28 3.48
CA ARG A 73 23.76 11.90 2.16
C ARG A 73 24.35 10.95 1.12
N SER A 74 25.52 10.37 1.40
CA SER A 74 26.24 9.49 0.47
C SER A 74 25.43 8.25 0.12
N CYS A 75 24.83 7.59 1.11
CA CYS A 75 24.00 6.42 0.88
C CYS A 75 22.68 6.75 0.21
N THR A 76 22.08 7.91 0.51
CA THR A 76 20.87 8.36 -0.19
C THR A 76 21.15 8.58 -1.68
N VAL A 77 22.22 9.30 -2.02
CA VAL A 77 22.61 9.52 -3.42
C VAL A 77 22.91 8.19 -4.12
N ALA A 78 23.71 7.32 -3.50
CA ALA A 78 24.07 6.02 -4.06
C ALA A 78 22.85 5.10 -4.28
N PHE A 79 21.84 5.15 -3.40
CA PHE A 79 20.61 4.38 -3.54
C PHE A 79 19.84 4.76 -4.81
N PHE A 80 19.64 6.06 -5.05
CA PHE A 80 18.92 6.51 -6.24
C PHE A 80 19.75 6.33 -7.51
N GLU A 81 21.07 6.55 -7.46
CA GLU A 81 21.95 6.27 -8.59
C GLU A 81 21.92 4.78 -8.99
N GLN A 82 22.00 3.86 -8.02
CA GLN A 82 21.92 2.42 -8.31
C GLN A 82 20.65 2.04 -9.07
N LEU A 83 19.50 2.61 -8.66
CA LEU A 83 18.21 2.35 -9.29
C LEU A 83 18.05 3.00 -10.68
N ASP A 84 18.85 4.01 -11.00
CA ASP A 84 18.93 4.64 -12.33
C ASP A 84 20.03 4.00 -13.22
N GLY A 85 20.53 2.81 -12.85
CA GLY A 85 21.58 2.09 -13.58
C GLY A 85 23.00 2.64 -13.35
N GLY A 86 23.18 3.41 -12.28
CA GLY A 86 24.40 4.08 -11.86
C GLY A 86 25.35 3.25 -10.97
N ALA A 87 26.14 3.96 -10.17
CA ALA A 87 27.51 3.63 -9.78
C ALA A 87 27.70 2.67 -8.58
N ALA A 88 28.96 2.58 -8.11
CA ALA A 88 29.38 1.76 -6.98
C ALA A 88 28.83 2.29 -5.65
N VAL A 89 28.21 1.40 -4.88
CA VAL A 89 27.69 1.71 -3.53
C VAL A 89 28.82 1.72 -2.51
N PRO A 90 28.90 2.75 -1.63
CA PRO A 90 29.79 2.73 -0.48
C PRO A 90 29.55 1.51 0.43
N ALA A 91 30.63 0.90 0.93
CA ALA A 91 30.56 -0.38 1.65
C ALA A 91 29.79 -0.31 2.99
N ASP A 92 29.60 0.89 3.52
CA ASP A 92 28.89 1.21 4.76
C ASP A 92 27.38 1.43 4.57
N CYS A 93 26.89 1.49 3.33
CA CYS A 93 25.46 1.61 3.07
C CYS A 93 24.70 0.33 3.39
N ARG A 94 23.51 0.49 3.96
CA ARG A 94 22.73 -0.60 4.59
C ARG A 94 21.59 -1.12 3.71
N PHE A 95 21.70 -0.96 2.40
CA PHE A 95 20.77 -1.47 1.41
C PHE A 95 21.45 -2.50 0.50
N ASP A 96 20.66 -3.31 -0.20
CA ASP A 96 21.18 -4.35 -1.06
C ASP A 96 21.86 -3.73 -2.29
N SER A 97 23.18 -3.74 -2.33
CA SER A 97 23.97 -3.20 -3.43
C SER A 97 23.95 -4.09 -4.69
N SER A 98 23.30 -5.26 -4.63
CA SER A 98 23.11 -6.15 -5.78
C SER A 98 21.74 -6.02 -6.43
N ALA A 99 20.79 -5.34 -5.77
CA ALA A 99 19.44 -5.13 -6.25
C ALA A 99 19.37 -3.95 -7.24
N THR A 100 19.28 -4.23 -8.53
CA THR A 100 19.29 -3.19 -9.58
C THR A 100 17.92 -2.57 -9.84
N THR A 101 16.86 -3.21 -9.34
CA THR A 101 15.48 -2.75 -9.49
C THR A 101 14.83 -2.51 -8.13
N ILE A 102 13.76 -1.71 -8.13
CA ILE A 102 12.95 -1.47 -6.92
C ILE A 102 12.31 -2.76 -6.43
N GLN A 103 11.89 -3.63 -7.35
CA GLN A 103 11.28 -4.92 -7.05
C GLN A 103 12.27 -5.81 -6.30
N GLU A 104 13.51 -5.90 -6.77
CA GLU A 104 14.58 -6.63 -6.07
C GLU A 104 14.89 -6.01 -4.70
N MET A 105 14.99 -4.69 -4.63
CA MET A 105 15.38 -3.94 -3.42
C MET A 105 14.44 -4.17 -2.23
N PHE A 106 13.15 -4.34 -2.51
CA PHE A 106 12.10 -4.51 -1.51
C PHE A 106 11.40 -5.87 -1.58
N ALA A 107 11.89 -6.79 -2.42
CA ALA A 107 11.29 -8.10 -2.68
C ALA A 107 9.78 -8.00 -2.99
N LEU A 108 9.42 -7.14 -3.94
CA LEU A 108 8.04 -6.95 -4.39
C LEU A 108 7.61 -8.05 -5.36
N ASP A 109 6.34 -8.44 -5.30
CA ASP A 109 5.74 -9.41 -6.23
C ASP A 109 5.46 -8.78 -7.61
N ASP A 110 5.30 -9.60 -8.67
CA ASP A 110 5.10 -9.17 -10.08
C ASP A 110 3.87 -8.27 -10.35
N GLY A 111 3.00 -8.07 -9.36
CA GLY A 111 1.82 -7.20 -9.43
C GLY A 111 1.90 -5.97 -8.52
N GLN A 112 3.01 -5.75 -7.82
CA GLN A 112 3.22 -4.63 -6.91
C GLN A 112 4.21 -3.65 -7.53
N ALA A 113 3.87 -2.38 -7.52
CA ALA A 113 4.77 -1.32 -7.95
C ALA A 113 4.85 -0.22 -6.89
N VAL A 114 6.02 0.39 -6.79
CA VAL A 114 6.22 1.56 -5.95
C VAL A 114 7.01 2.64 -6.67
N GLN A 115 6.69 3.88 -6.36
CA GLN A 115 7.47 5.07 -6.69
C GLN A 115 7.96 5.69 -5.39
N ILE A 116 9.24 6.02 -5.34
CA ILE A 116 9.91 6.60 -4.17
C ILE A 116 10.46 7.95 -4.60
N THR A 117 10.09 9.00 -3.89
CA THR A 117 10.57 10.36 -4.18
C THR A 117 10.92 11.06 -2.87
N VAL A 118 12.09 11.69 -2.80
CA VAL A 118 12.40 12.67 -1.75
C VAL A 118 12.07 14.04 -2.31
N GLU A 119 11.00 14.67 -1.82
CA GLU A 119 10.54 15.97 -2.27
C GLU A 119 11.12 17.10 -1.42
N ASN A 120 11.37 18.25 -2.05
CA ASN A 120 11.59 19.49 -1.31
C ASN A 120 10.36 19.87 -0.49
N ALA A 121 10.54 20.59 0.62
CA ALA A 121 9.42 21.11 1.41
C ALA A 121 8.49 22.03 0.59
N SER A 122 9.00 22.65 -0.48
CA SER A 122 8.24 23.47 -1.44
C SER A 122 7.57 22.66 -2.57
N GLY A 123 7.78 21.35 -2.63
CA GLY A 123 7.33 20.46 -3.69
C GLY A 123 8.39 20.14 -4.75
N GLY A 124 8.15 19.06 -5.50
CA GLY A 124 9.06 18.54 -6.54
C GLY A 124 10.23 17.73 -5.98
N ALA A 125 10.72 16.77 -6.76
CA ALA A 125 11.85 15.93 -6.38
C ALA A 125 13.10 16.76 -6.05
N ALA A 126 13.77 16.42 -4.97
CA ALA A 126 15.01 17.02 -4.56
C ALA A 126 16.15 16.55 -5.48
N VAL A 127 17.12 17.44 -5.68
CA VAL A 127 18.38 17.12 -6.36
C VAL A 127 19.50 17.29 -5.35
N VAL A 128 20.22 16.22 -5.08
CA VAL A 128 21.36 16.19 -4.15
C VAL A 128 22.56 15.64 -4.89
N ASP A 129 23.67 16.37 -4.87
CA ASP A 129 24.91 16.04 -5.57
C ASP A 129 24.75 15.76 -7.08
N GLY A 130 23.74 16.38 -7.70
CA GLY A 130 23.42 16.20 -9.13
C GLY A 130 22.45 15.04 -9.41
N THR A 131 22.13 14.24 -8.41
CA THR A 131 21.21 13.10 -8.50
C THR A 131 19.80 13.52 -8.13
N THR A 132 18.84 13.23 -9.00
CA THR A 132 17.42 13.44 -8.71
C THR A 132 16.93 12.31 -7.81
N LEU A 133 16.42 12.64 -6.64
CA LEU A 133 15.97 11.67 -5.65
C LEU A 133 14.55 11.19 -5.96
N SER A 134 14.41 10.50 -7.09
CA SER A 134 13.16 9.85 -7.52
C SER A 134 13.48 8.54 -8.20
N ALA A 135 12.76 7.48 -7.85
CA ALA A 135 12.91 6.16 -8.45
C ALA A 135 11.54 5.49 -8.62
N GLY A 136 11.40 4.70 -9.69
CA GLY A 136 10.17 4.00 -10.04
C GLY A 136 9.31 4.78 -11.03
N ASP A 137 8.47 4.04 -11.74
CA ASP A 137 7.58 4.59 -12.76
C ASP A 137 6.47 5.44 -12.14
N ASP A 138 5.89 6.35 -12.92
CA ASP A 138 4.66 7.02 -12.51
C ASP A 138 3.48 6.05 -12.49
N PRO A 139 2.61 6.11 -11.47
CA PRO A 139 1.43 5.26 -11.42
C PRO A 139 0.52 5.52 -12.62
N PRO A 140 0.00 4.45 -13.28
CA PRO A 140 -1.02 4.61 -14.31
C PRO A 140 -2.25 5.35 -13.80
N SER A 141 -2.91 6.15 -14.64
CA SER A 141 -4.13 6.88 -14.24
C SER A 141 -5.33 5.98 -13.95
N SER A 142 -5.24 4.68 -14.28
CA SER A 142 -6.29 3.68 -14.12
C SER A 142 -6.20 2.86 -12.82
N VAL A 143 -5.14 3.03 -12.02
CA VAL A 143 -4.95 2.27 -10.77
C VAL A 143 -5.24 3.13 -9.55
N SER A 144 -5.57 2.47 -8.44
CA SER A 144 -5.66 3.14 -7.14
C SER A 144 -4.27 3.25 -6.56
N VAL A 145 -3.90 4.44 -6.09
CA VAL A 145 -2.57 4.69 -5.50
C VAL A 145 -2.73 4.96 -4.02
N THR A 146 -1.91 4.29 -3.21
CA THR A 146 -1.76 4.63 -1.80
C THR A 146 -0.43 5.32 -1.56
N THR A 147 -0.40 6.29 -0.65
CA THR A 147 0.79 7.09 -0.36
C THR A 147 1.15 7.04 1.12
N ALA A 148 2.42 6.82 1.42
CA ALA A 148 3.02 7.01 2.73
C ALA A 148 4.06 8.13 2.66
N ARG A 149 4.07 9.01 3.68
CA ARG A 149 5.03 10.12 3.78
C ARG A 149 5.79 10.06 5.10
N ARG A 150 7.05 10.48 5.08
CA ARG A 150 7.90 10.72 6.26
C ARG A 150 8.60 12.07 6.12
N THR A 151 8.67 12.83 7.21
CA THR A 151 9.60 13.96 7.29
C THR A 151 10.99 13.40 7.52
N VAL A 152 11.93 13.79 6.67
CA VAL A 152 13.33 13.37 6.78
C VAL A 152 14.25 14.58 6.66
N ALA A 153 15.50 14.46 7.09
CA ALA A 153 16.50 15.50 6.93
C ALA A 153 17.75 14.96 6.22
N ILE A 154 18.37 15.77 5.36
CA ILE A 154 19.70 15.50 4.77
C ILE A 154 20.54 16.74 5.08
N ASP A 155 21.63 16.58 5.86
CA ASP A 155 22.51 17.66 6.34
C ASP A 155 21.77 18.85 6.96
N GLY A 156 20.76 18.54 7.78
CA GLY A 156 19.94 19.53 8.47
C GLY A 156 18.89 20.22 7.60
N THR A 157 18.79 19.90 6.30
CA THR A 157 17.70 20.38 5.44
C THR A 157 16.54 19.38 5.45
N THR A 158 15.32 19.84 5.71
CA THR A 158 14.13 18.99 5.79
C THR A 158 13.49 18.73 4.42
N TYR A 159 13.13 17.48 4.18
CA TYR A 159 12.46 16.96 2.98
C TYR A 159 11.25 16.10 3.34
N TRP A 160 10.43 15.79 2.33
CA TRP A 160 9.39 14.77 2.42
C TRP A 160 9.82 13.53 1.66
N LEU A 161 10.07 12.43 2.36
CA LEU A 161 10.15 11.13 1.71
C LEU A 161 8.71 10.66 1.45
N GLU A 162 8.35 10.58 0.17
CA GLU A 162 7.08 10.08 -0.30
C GLU A 162 7.26 8.72 -0.99
N VAL A 163 6.42 7.77 -0.61
CA VAL A 163 6.34 6.46 -1.25
C VAL A 163 4.90 6.25 -1.71
N ARG A 164 4.73 5.99 -3.00
CA ARG A 164 3.46 5.62 -3.62
C ARG A 164 3.49 4.15 -3.97
N ALA A 165 2.41 3.42 -3.72
CA ALA A 165 2.26 2.01 -4.06
C ALA A 165 0.93 1.76 -4.78
N TRP A 166 0.93 0.83 -5.74
CA TRP A 166 -0.22 0.43 -6.55
C TRP A 166 -0.02 -0.95 -7.19
#